data_AF-A0A428Z1E5-F1
#
_entry.id   AF-A0A428Z1E5-F1
#
_cell.length_a   1.000
_cell.length_b   1.000
_cell.length_c   1.000
_cell.angle_alpha   90.00
_cell.angle_beta   90.00
_cell.angle_gamma   90.00
#
_symmetry.space_group_name_H-M   'P 1'
#
loop_
_entity.id
_entity.type
_entity.pdbx_description
1 polymer ?
#
loop_
_entity_poly.entity_id
_entity_poly.type
_entity_poly.pdbx_seq_one_letter_code
_entity_poly.pdbx_strand_id
1 'polypeptide(L)'
;MTYDYPEFRLPQEERILLGTGPLMRHVGSRIAGRIQIPHPAAPDAPELVQRDYLPHNPLDSTVAGRFNGHDWVDDDSIGYWAEAAHPEQHAVKVADAMAICKGDAGLMVTDRRFFVITAGHLFVHVREAEKQARKKKNVFSQLLSAAGDVVLGQHSFWQAGDPAIVLFQTDARVVRGWSRVLLGRSFPFPNVVRVDFVDGSALYCRCRKGSIIDGQEVRD
;
A
#
# COMPACT_ATOMS: atom_id res chain seq x y z
N MET A 1 -22.82 2.04 -6.81
CA MET A 1 -22.06 2.95 -5.94
C MET A 1 -20.99 3.60 -6.80
N THR A 2 -20.87 4.92 -6.74
CA THR A 2 -19.77 5.65 -7.39
C THR A 2 -18.69 5.80 -6.34
N TYR A 3 -17.57 5.09 -6.49
CA TYR A 3 -16.43 5.26 -5.60
C TYR A 3 -15.69 6.54 -6.04
N ASP A 4 -15.61 7.53 -5.15
CA ASP A 4 -14.90 8.79 -5.40
C ASP A 4 -13.51 8.72 -4.79
N TYR A 5 -12.61 7.96 -5.43
CA TYR A 5 -11.20 7.98 -5.08
C TYR A 5 -10.45 8.91 -6.03
N PRO A 6 -9.92 10.04 -5.52
CA PRO A 6 -9.26 11.01 -6.38
C PRO A 6 -7.90 10.48 -6.84
N GLU A 7 -7.50 10.91 -8.04
CA GLU A 7 -6.11 10.81 -8.47
C GLU A 7 -5.20 11.56 -7.49
N PHE A 8 -4.12 10.91 -7.10
CA PHE A 8 -3.08 11.51 -6.29
C PHE A 8 -2.38 12.62 -7.08
N ARG A 9 -2.27 13.80 -6.46
CA ARG A 9 -1.50 14.93 -6.97
C ARG A 9 -0.67 15.52 -5.83
N LEU A 10 0.63 15.64 -6.07
CA LEU A 10 1.55 16.35 -5.21
C LEU A 10 1.78 17.77 -5.76
N PRO A 11 1.33 18.83 -5.08
CA PRO A 11 1.70 20.19 -5.40
C PRO A 11 3.22 20.36 -5.36
N GLN A 12 3.78 21.18 -6.26
CA GLN A 12 5.24 21.40 -6.34
C GLN A 12 5.87 21.90 -5.03
N GLU A 13 5.08 22.59 -4.20
CA GLU A 13 5.54 23.13 -2.92
C GLU A 13 5.46 22.13 -1.75
N GLU A 14 4.88 20.96 -1.94
CA GLU A 14 4.71 19.96 -0.90
C GLU A 14 5.85 18.95 -0.95
N ARG A 15 6.55 18.78 0.18
CA ARG A 15 7.77 17.97 0.23
C ARG A 15 7.48 16.59 0.80
N ILE A 16 7.94 15.55 0.13
CA ILE A 16 7.87 14.17 0.63
C ILE A 16 8.92 14.00 1.74
N LEU A 17 8.48 13.57 2.91
CA LEU A 17 9.34 13.31 4.07
C LEU A 17 9.53 11.81 4.29
N LEU A 18 8.48 11.02 4.11
CA LEU A 18 8.52 9.56 4.15
C LEU A 18 7.73 9.03 2.95
N GLY A 19 8.25 8.02 2.27
CA GLY A 19 7.60 7.42 1.12
C GLY A 19 8.01 5.97 0.95
N THR A 20 7.05 5.06 0.85
CA THR A 20 7.29 3.69 0.42
C THR A 20 6.48 3.44 -0.83
N GLY A 21 7.15 3.03 -1.91
CA GLY A 21 6.46 2.51 -3.08
C GLY A 21 5.66 1.25 -2.75
N PRO A 22 4.85 0.74 -3.69
CA PRO A 22 4.00 -0.43 -3.47
C PRO A 22 4.81 -1.66 -3.08
N LEU A 23 4.47 -2.27 -1.94
CA LEU A 23 5.09 -3.51 -1.47
C LEU A 23 4.04 -4.62 -1.43
N MET A 24 4.03 -5.49 -2.45
CA MET A 24 3.08 -6.60 -2.56
C MET A 24 3.22 -7.66 -1.46
N ARG A 25 2.65 -7.36 -0.30
CA ARG A 25 2.72 -8.16 0.93
C ARG A 25 1.44 -7.95 1.74
N HIS A 26 1.11 -8.88 2.59
CA HIS A 26 -0.06 -8.76 3.45
C HIS A 26 0.09 -7.63 4.47
N VAL A 27 -1.06 -7.09 4.85
CA VAL A 27 -1.22 -6.20 6.01
C VAL A 27 -1.63 -7.07 7.19
N GLY A 28 -0.99 -6.91 8.34
CA GLY A 28 -1.42 -7.47 9.61
C GLY A 28 -1.85 -6.37 10.58
N SER A 29 -2.55 -6.75 11.63
CA SER A 29 -2.82 -5.82 12.74
C SER A 29 -2.90 -6.53 14.07
N ARG A 30 -2.62 -5.78 15.14
CA ARG A 30 -3.01 -6.09 16.50
C ARG A 30 -3.85 -4.93 17.04
N ILE A 31 -5.13 -5.22 17.29
CA ILE A 31 -6.11 -4.23 17.76
C ILE A 31 -6.70 -4.72 19.07
N ALA A 32 -6.54 -3.95 20.15
CA ALA A 32 -6.97 -4.35 21.50
C ALA A 32 -6.45 -5.76 21.89
N GLY A 33 -5.21 -6.07 21.50
CA GLY A 33 -4.58 -7.38 21.73
C GLY A 33 -5.00 -8.50 20.75
N ARG A 34 -6.00 -8.29 19.91
CA ARG A 34 -6.43 -9.26 18.90
C ARG A 34 -5.59 -9.15 17.63
N ILE A 35 -4.99 -10.25 17.22
CA ILE A 35 -4.23 -10.36 15.97
C ILE A 35 -5.17 -10.66 14.80
N GLN A 36 -4.97 -9.99 13.67
CA GLN A 36 -5.70 -10.21 12.42
C GLN A 36 -4.70 -10.25 11.26
N ILE A 37 -4.59 -11.42 10.61
CA ILE A 37 -3.68 -11.64 9.48
C ILE A 37 -4.36 -12.60 8.49
N PRO A 38 -4.57 -12.17 7.24
CA PRO A 38 -4.50 -10.78 6.78
C PRO A 38 -5.47 -9.88 7.55
N HIS A 39 -5.12 -8.60 7.70
CA HIS A 39 -6.04 -7.58 8.15
C HIS A 39 -7.22 -7.51 7.17
N PRO A 40 -8.48 -7.53 7.66
CA PRO A 40 -9.64 -7.44 6.78
C PRO A 40 -9.69 -6.07 6.10
N ALA A 41 -10.15 -6.02 4.85
CA ALA A 41 -10.50 -4.75 4.23
C ALA A 41 -11.77 -4.17 4.88
N ALA A 42 -11.94 -2.86 4.79
CA ALA A 42 -13.17 -2.19 5.20
C ALA A 42 -14.41 -2.81 4.49
N PRO A 43 -15.55 -3.00 5.17
CA PRO A 43 -16.73 -3.68 4.61
C PRO A 43 -17.30 -3.06 3.33
N ASP A 44 -17.06 -1.76 3.12
CA ASP A 44 -17.50 -0.94 1.99
C ASP A 44 -16.40 -0.71 0.94
N ALA A 45 -15.34 -1.52 0.99
CA ALA A 45 -14.23 -1.44 0.06
C ALA A 45 -14.67 -1.63 -1.41
N PRO A 46 -14.09 -0.85 -2.34
CA PRO A 46 -14.33 -1.02 -3.77
C PRO A 46 -13.91 -2.41 -4.25
N GLU A 47 -14.62 -2.92 -5.26
CA GLU A 47 -14.19 -4.13 -5.95
C GLU A 47 -12.92 -3.84 -6.75
N LEU A 48 -11.84 -4.54 -6.39
CA LEU A 48 -10.58 -4.52 -7.11
C LEU A 48 -10.40 -5.79 -7.93
N VAL A 49 -9.63 -5.65 -9.00
CA VAL A 49 -9.20 -6.76 -9.85
C VAL A 49 -8.47 -7.77 -8.98
N GLN A 50 -8.97 -9.00 -8.99
CA GLN A 50 -8.28 -10.11 -8.33
C GLN A 50 -6.91 -10.31 -8.99
N ARG A 51 -5.86 -10.21 -8.17
CA ARG A 51 -4.50 -10.57 -8.55
C ARG A 51 -4.19 -11.95 -7.96
N ASP A 52 -3.71 -12.87 -8.79
CA ASP A 52 -3.40 -14.25 -8.40
C ASP A 52 -2.02 -14.41 -7.71
N TYR A 53 -1.42 -13.34 -7.20
CA TYR A 53 0.03 -13.33 -6.95
C TYR A 53 0.48 -12.42 -5.79
N LEU A 54 -0.19 -12.49 -4.63
CA LEU A 54 0.60 -12.24 -3.43
C LEU A 54 1.66 -13.35 -3.36
N PRO A 55 2.95 -13.00 -3.32
CA PRO A 55 4.03 -13.95 -3.58
C PRO A 55 4.03 -15.12 -2.58
N HIS A 56 3.56 -14.91 -1.34
CA HIS A 56 3.48 -15.94 -0.29
C HIS A 56 2.25 -15.73 0.59
N ASN A 57 1.59 -16.83 0.97
CA ASN A 57 0.62 -16.80 2.07
C ASN A 57 1.34 -16.57 3.40
N PRO A 58 0.69 -15.91 4.39
CA PRO A 58 1.24 -15.80 5.73
C PRO A 58 1.48 -17.15 6.38
N LEU A 59 2.56 -17.24 7.18
CA LEU A 59 2.88 -18.46 7.90
C LEU A 59 1.79 -18.79 8.90
N ASP A 60 1.48 -20.08 9.07
CA ASP A 60 0.46 -20.54 10.02
C ASP A 60 0.75 -20.08 11.46
N SER A 61 2.03 -19.98 11.84
CA SER A 61 2.44 -19.43 13.14
C SER A 61 2.08 -17.96 13.29
N THR A 62 2.27 -17.17 12.24
CA THR A 62 1.96 -15.74 12.21
C THR A 62 0.45 -15.53 12.27
N VAL A 63 -0.31 -16.22 11.41
CA VAL A 63 -1.78 -16.18 11.39
C VAL A 63 -2.38 -16.54 12.74
N ALA A 64 -1.84 -17.58 13.39
CA ALA A 64 -2.30 -18.01 14.70
C ALA A 64 -1.79 -17.15 15.87
N GLY A 65 -1.03 -16.08 15.61
CA GLY A 65 -0.47 -15.21 16.64
C GLY A 65 0.59 -15.86 17.52
N ARG A 66 1.22 -16.95 17.06
CA ARG A 66 2.25 -17.71 17.79
C ARG A 66 3.63 -17.10 17.59
N PHE A 67 3.81 -15.87 18.05
CA PHE A 67 5.06 -15.13 17.97
C PHE A 67 5.18 -14.16 19.15
N ASN A 68 6.40 -13.81 19.57
CA ASN A 68 6.60 -12.89 20.70
C ASN A 68 6.84 -11.46 20.20
N GLY A 69 6.20 -10.47 20.82
CA GLY A 69 6.44 -9.06 20.48
C GLY A 69 6.25 -8.76 18.98
N HIS A 70 7.37 -8.49 18.30
CA HIS A 70 7.45 -8.16 16.87
C HIS A 70 8.08 -9.27 16.01
N ASP A 71 8.17 -10.50 16.52
CA ASP A 71 8.68 -11.68 15.78
C ASP A 71 7.88 -11.95 14.48
N TRP A 72 6.65 -11.41 14.35
CA TRP A 72 5.89 -11.44 13.09
C TRP A 72 6.66 -10.85 11.92
N VAL A 73 7.61 -9.93 12.17
CA VAL A 73 8.40 -9.30 11.11
C VAL A 73 9.29 -10.30 10.40
N ASP A 74 9.60 -11.45 10.99
CA ASP A 74 10.37 -12.50 10.34
C ASP A 74 9.54 -13.27 9.29
N ASP A 75 8.21 -13.09 9.28
CA ASP A 75 7.34 -13.55 8.21
C ASP A 75 7.41 -12.56 7.03
N ASP A 76 8.19 -12.92 6.02
CA ASP A 76 8.42 -12.09 4.84
C ASP A 76 7.16 -11.85 4.00
N SER A 77 6.06 -12.58 4.23
CA SER A 77 4.78 -12.30 3.58
C SER A 77 4.10 -11.03 4.11
N ILE A 78 4.50 -10.52 5.29
CA ILE A 78 3.90 -9.36 5.95
C ILE A 78 4.71 -8.10 5.65
N GLY A 79 4.08 -7.12 4.98
CA GLY A 79 4.71 -5.86 4.58
C GLY A 79 4.37 -4.70 5.49
N TYR A 80 3.19 -4.76 6.09
CA TYR A 80 2.61 -3.68 6.89
C TYR A 80 1.99 -4.26 8.15
N TRP A 81 2.10 -3.54 9.26
CA TRP A 81 1.50 -3.94 10.52
C TRP A 81 0.97 -2.75 11.31
N ALA A 82 -0.30 -2.78 11.70
CA ALA A 82 -0.89 -1.79 12.59
C ALA A 82 -0.96 -2.29 14.04
N GLU A 83 -0.50 -1.46 14.98
CA GLU A 83 -0.68 -1.64 16.42
C GLU A 83 -1.63 -0.56 16.95
N ALA A 84 -2.71 -0.97 17.59
CA ALA A 84 -3.73 -0.06 18.11
C ALA A 84 -4.47 -0.63 19.33
N ALA A 85 -4.95 0.26 20.19
CA ALA A 85 -5.87 -0.06 21.27
C ALA A 85 -7.33 -0.11 20.80
N HIS A 86 -7.69 0.68 19.78
CA HIS A 86 -9.06 0.80 19.30
C HIS A 86 -9.13 0.81 17.76
N PRO A 87 -10.22 0.29 17.15
CA PRO A 87 -10.38 0.25 15.70
C PRO A 87 -10.48 1.64 15.05
N GLU A 88 -10.82 2.67 15.81
CA GLU A 88 -10.97 4.04 15.29
C GLU A 88 -9.64 4.80 15.12
N GLN A 89 -8.53 4.21 15.56
CA GLN A 89 -7.22 4.85 15.53
C GLN A 89 -6.61 4.88 14.12
N HIS A 90 -5.70 5.83 13.90
CA HIS A 90 -5.13 6.13 12.59
C HIS A 90 -4.40 4.93 11.97
N ALA A 91 -3.62 4.18 12.75
CA ALA A 91 -2.93 3.01 12.22
C ALA A 91 -3.90 1.96 11.65
N VAL A 92 -5.08 1.81 12.26
CA VAL A 92 -6.13 0.87 11.78
C VAL A 92 -6.74 1.39 10.49
N LYS A 93 -7.11 2.67 10.42
CA LYS A 93 -7.64 3.29 9.19
C LYS A 93 -6.66 3.18 8.02
N VAL A 94 -5.37 3.26 8.30
CA VAL A 94 -4.32 3.05 7.30
C VAL A 94 -4.25 1.57 6.88
N ALA A 95 -4.32 0.63 7.84
CA ALA A 95 -4.35 -0.80 7.54
C ALA A 95 -5.61 -1.20 6.74
N ASP A 96 -6.77 -0.64 7.07
CA ASP A 96 -8.02 -0.82 6.32
C ASP A 96 -7.80 -0.43 4.86
N ALA A 97 -7.27 0.79 4.63
CA ALA A 97 -6.98 1.31 3.29
C ALA A 97 -5.97 0.44 2.53
N MET A 98 -4.90 -0.02 3.19
CA MET A 98 -3.93 -0.92 2.56
C MET A 98 -4.50 -2.32 2.27
N ALA A 99 -5.42 -2.81 3.11
CA ALA A 99 -6.08 -4.09 2.92
C ALA A 99 -7.03 -4.10 1.71
N ILE A 100 -7.62 -2.94 1.34
CA ILE A 100 -8.42 -2.78 0.11
C ILE A 100 -7.62 -3.28 -1.11
N CYS A 101 -6.39 -2.80 -1.28
CA CYS A 101 -5.50 -3.20 -2.38
C CYS A 101 -4.67 -4.45 -2.09
N LYS A 102 -5.06 -5.24 -1.08
CA LYS A 102 -4.33 -6.45 -0.64
C LYS A 102 -2.84 -6.19 -0.43
N GLY A 103 -2.49 -5.00 0.05
CA GLY A 103 -1.12 -4.56 0.29
C GLY A 103 -0.36 -4.04 -0.94
N ASP A 104 -0.96 -3.95 -2.12
CA ASP A 104 -0.40 -3.17 -3.25
C ASP A 104 -0.56 -1.65 -3.02
N ALA A 105 -0.08 -1.18 -1.87
CA ALA A 105 -0.23 0.18 -1.37
C ALA A 105 1.11 0.90 -1.33
N GLY A 106 1.16 2.12 -1.84
CA GLY A 106 2.16 3.08 -1.43
C GLY A 106 1.72 3.82 -0.17
N LEU A 107 2.69 4.19 0.66
CA LEU A 107 2.48 5.09 1.80
C LEU A 107 3.33 6.33 1.59
N MET A 108 2.79 7.49 1.90
CA MET A 108 3.51 8.74 1.78
C MET A 108 3.11 9.72 2.87
N VAL A 109 4.12 10.35 3.47
CA VAL A 109 3.97 11.45 4.40
C VAL A 109 4.72 12.64 3.83
N THR A 110 4.03 13.76 3.73
CA THR A 110 4.58 15.03 3.31
C THR A 110 4.65 15.98 4.49
N ASP A 111 5.14 17.20 4.27
CA ASP A 111 5.05 18.28 5.26
C ASP A 111 3.62 18.79 5.51
N ARG A 112 2.61 18.29 4.79
CA ARG A 112 1.20 18.71 4.93
C ARG A 112 0.19 17.59 5.10
N ARG A 113 0.43 16.42 4.49
CA ARG A 113 -0.56 15.35 4.36
C ARG A 113 0.05 13.97 4.54
N PHE A 114 -0.79 13.02 4.94
CA PHE A 114 -0.51 11.60 4.97
C PHE A 114 -1.40 10.90 3.96
N PHE A 115 -0.85 9.94 3.21
CA PHE A 115 -1.56 9.21 2.18
C PHE A 115 -1.32 7.70 2.24
N VAL A 116 -2.37 6.96 1.91
CA VAL A 116 -2.27 5.63 1.32
C VAL A 116 -2.71 5.74 -0.14
N ILE A 117 -1.88 5.26 -1.05
CA ILE A 117 -2.12 5.32 -2.48
C ILE A 117 -2.03 3.92 -3.11
N THR A 118 -2.73 3.70 -4.21
CA THR A 118 -2.60 2.47 -5.01
C THR A 118 -2.64 2.80 -6.51
N ALA A 119 -2.40 1.81 -7.38
CA ALA A 119 -2.50 2.03 -8.82
C ALA A 119 -3.95 1.99 -9.32
N GLY A 120 -4.33 2.95 -10.17
CA GLY A 120 -5.69 3.05 -10.71
C GLY A 120 -6.14 1.83 -11.50
N HIS A 121 -5.23 1.15 -12.19
CA HIS A 121 -5.55 -0.06 -12.98
C HIS A 121 -6.05 -1.24 -12.13
N LEU A 122 -5.92 -1.18 -10.80
CA LEU A 122 -6.42 -2.20 -9.89
C LEU A 122 -7.93 -2.11 -9.68
N PHE A 123 -8.54 -0.97 -9.98
CA PHE A 123 -9.98 -0.81 -9.86
C PHE A 123 -10.68 -1.44 -11.06
N VAL A 124 -11.67 -2.31 -10.81
CA VAL A 124 -12.44 -2.97 -11.87
C VAL A 124 -13.09 -1.94 -12.79
N HIS A 125 -13.68 -0.89 -12.21
CA HIS A 125 -14.34 0.18 -12.98
C HIS A 125 -13.37 0.96 -13.88
N VAL A 126 -12.12 1.19 -13.44
CA VAL A 126 -11.09 1.84 -14.28
C VAL A 126 -10.75 0.93 -15.47
N ARG A 127 -10.52 -0.37 -15.24
CA ARG A 127 -10.26 -1.31 -16.34
C ARG A 127 -11.44 -1.46 -17.28
N GLU A 128 -12.67 -1.40 -16.78
CA GLU A 128 -13.87 -1.44 -17.63
C GLU A 128 -13.99 -0.18 -18.48
N ALA A 129 -13.78 1.00 -17.90
CA ALA A 129 -13.73 2.26 -18.64
C ALA A 129 -12.64 2.25 -19.72
N GLU A 130 -11.43 1.76 -19.38
CA GLU A 130 -10.35 1.58 -20.34
C GLU A 130 -10.70 0.56 -21.43
N LYS A 131 -11.31 -0.58 -21.09
CA LYS A 131 -11.77 -1.58 -22.07
C LYS A 131 -12.83 -0.98 -22.99
N GLN A 132 -13.76 -0.17 -22.48
CA GLN A 132 -14.77 0.50 -23.29
C GLN A 132 -14.15 1.58 -24.20
N ALA A 133 -13.20 2.37 -23.69
CA ALA A 133 -12.46 3.35 -24.48
C ALA A 133 -11.61 2.68 -25.57
N ARG A 134 -10.94 1.56 -25.24
CA ARG A 134 -10.21 0.71 -26.19
C ARG A 134 -11.14 0.06 -27.20
N LYS A 135 -12.33 -0.42 -26.82
CA LYS A 135 -13.33 -0.93 -27.79
C LYS A 135 -13.79 0.17 -28.75
N LYS A 136 -14.08 1.38 -28.24
CA LYS A 136 -14.44 2.54 -29.08
C LYS A 136 -13.29 2.93 -30.03
N LYS A 137 -12.05 2.95 -29.53
CA LYS A 137 -10.84 3.18 -30.35
C LYS A 137 -10.57 2.05 -31.34
N ASN A 138 -10.78 0.78 -30.96
CA ASN A 138 -10.56 -0.40 -31.81
C ASN A 138 -11.58 -0.48 -32.94
N VAL A 139 -12.84 -0.11 -32.70
CA VAL A 139 -13.84 0.04 -33.78
C VAL A 139 -13.41 1.16 -34.75
N PHE A 140 -12.84 2.24 -34.22
CA PHE A 140 -12.31 3.34 -35.02
C PHE A 140 -10.99 3.01 -35.74
N SER A 141 -10.14 2.16 -35.16
CA SER A 141 -8.82 1.79 -35.68
C SER A 141 -8.82 0.54 -36.57
N GLN A 142 -9.77 -0.40 -36.39
CA GLN A 142 -10.04 -1.48 -37.34
C GLN A 142 -10.48 -0.93 -38.71
N LEU A 143 -11.00 0.30 -38.72
CA LEU A 143 -11.27 1.05 -39.93
C LEU A 143 -10.02 1.69 -40.56
N LEU A 144 -8.86 1.67 -39.90
CA LEU A 144 -7.71 2.51 -40.29
C LEU A 144 -6.33 1.83 -40.39
N SER A 145 -6.06 0.63 -39.90
CA SER A 145 -4.71 0.07 -40.09
C SER A 145 -4.57 -1.42 -39.76
N ALA A 146 -4.31 -2.21 -40.80
CA ALA A 146 -3.36 -3.30 -40.74
C ALA A 146 -1.96 -2.75 -40.37
N ALA A 147 -1.15 -3.59 -39.71
CA ALA A 147 0.25 -3.41 -39.29
C ALA A 147 0.51 -2.88 -37.86
N GLY A 148 1.28 -3.69 -37.10
CA GLY A 148 2.25 -3.20 -36.12
C GLY A 148 2.04 -3.64 -34.67
N ASP A 149 2.74 -4.72 -34.29
CA ASP A 149 2.94 -5.25 -32.92
C ASP A 149 3.41 -4.23 -31.87
N VAL A 150 3.15 -4.50 -30.59
CA VAL A 150 4.03 -4.06 -29.47
C VAL A 150 4.08 -5.08 -28.32
N VAL A 151 5.31 -5.34 -27.88
CA VAL A 151 5.79 -6.12 -26.73
C VAL A 151 6.09 -5.18 -25.55
N LEU A 152 5.86 -5.62 -24.30
CA LEU A 152 6.81 -5.57 -23.14
C LEU A 152 6.11 -5.79 -21.78
N GLY A 153 6.52 -6.84 -21.05
CA GLY A 153 6.66 -6.83 -19.58
C GLY A 153 7.99 -6.15 -19.20
N GLN A 154 8.40 -5.91 -17.95
CA GLN A 154 8.08 -6.53 -16.67
C GLN A 154 8.78 -5.69 -15.56
N HIS A 155 8.29 -5.75 -14.32
CA HIS A 155 8.97 -5.37 -13.05
C HIS A 155 9.06 -3.90 -12.62
N SER A 156 7.94 -3.19 -12.74
CA SER A 156 7.44 -2.30 -11.68
C SER A 156 5.92 -2.49 -11.68
N PHE A 157 5.31 -2.87 -10.56
CA PHE A 157 3.88 -3.26 -10.58
C PHE A 157 2.95 -2.08 -10.92
N TRP A 158 3.44 -0.86 -10.77
CA TRP A 158 2.81 0.34 -11.31
C TRP A 158 3.52 0.66 -12.63
N GLN A 159 2.76 0.67 -13.72
CA GLN A 159 3.30 1.00 -15.04
C GLN A 159 3.68 2.49 -15.04
N ALA A 160 4.73 2.85 -15.77
CA ALA A 160 5.06 4.25 -15.97
C ALA A 160 3.85 4.96 -16.61
N GLY A 161 3.27 5.93 -15.92
CA GLY A 161 2.07 6.64 -16.35
C GLY A 161 0.75 6.15 -15.75
N ASP A 162 0.75 5.09 -14.92
CA ASP A 162 -0.45 4.72 -14.17
C ASP A 162 -0.83 5.83 -13.17
N PRO A 163 -2.08 6.30 -13.16
CA PRO A 163 -2.52 7.26 -12.14
C PRO A 163 -2.48 6.58 -10.78
N ALA A 164 -1.78 7.19 -9.84
CA ALA A 164 -1.89 6.82 -8.43
C ALA A 164 -3.25 7.31 -7.91
N ILE A 165 -3.95 6.46 -7.17
CA ILE A 165 -5.27 6.73 -6.59
C ILE A 165 -5.14 6.80 -5.08
N VAL A 166 -5.73 7.81 -4.46
CA VAL A 166 -5.71 8.00 -3.00
C VAL A 166 -6.77 7.11 -2.36
N LEU A 167 -6.36 6.12 -1.57
CA LEU A 167 -7.27 5.26 -0.79
C LEU A 167 -7.60 5.87 0.58
N PHE A 168 -6.65 6.62 1.15
CA PHE A 168 -6.82 7.32 2.42
C PHE A 168 -5.97 8.59 2.42
N GLN A 169 -6.54 9.67 2.93
CA GLN A 169 -5.84 10.94 3.14
C GLN A 169 -6.20 11.52 4.51
N THR A 170 -5.19 12.05 5.19
CA THR A 170 -5.39 12.87 6.39
C THR A 170 -4.28 13.93 6.49
N ASP A 171 -4.39 14.79 7.50
CA ASP A 171 -3.43 15.84 7.78
C ASP A 171 -2.11 15.26 8.33
N ALA A 172 -0.94 15.77 7.92
CA ALA A 172 0.34 15.27 8.43
C ALA A 172 0.50 15.45 9.95
N ARG A 173 -0.24 16.37 10.57
CA ARG A 173 -0.24 16.59 12.04
C ARG A 173 -0.72 15.39 12.84
N VAL A 174 -1.38 14.40 12.21
CA VAL A 174 -1.72 13.15 12.91
C VAL A 174 -0.49 12.27 13.15
N VAL A 175 0.60 12.50 12.41
CA VAL A 175 1.87 11.80 12.56
C VAL A 175 2.70 12.52 13.62
N ARG A 176 3.07 11.80 14.67
CA ARG A 176 3.97 12.28 15.72
C ARG A 176 5.43 12.22 15.27
N GLY A 177 5.78 11.20 14.49
CA GLY A 177 7.11 11.01 13.93
C GLY A 177 7.27 9.62 13.33
N TRP A 178 8.47 9.32 12.86
CA TRP A 178 8.84 7.98 12.39
C TRP A 178 10.27 7.67 12.75
N SER A 179 10.61 6.38 12.79
CA SER A 179 11.96 5.90 13.06
C SER A 179 12.24 4.60 12.32
N ARG A 180 13.50 4.37 11.95
CA ARG A 180 13.96 3.05 11.52
C ARG A 180 14.11 2.18 12.77
N VAL A 181 13.53 0.98 12.74
CA VAL A 181 13.50 0.07 13.88
C VAL A 181 14.11 -1.27 13.50
N LEU A 182 14.89 -1.83 14.44
CA LEU A 182 15.40 -3.20 14.34
C LEU A 182 14.39 -4.10 15.09
N LEU A 183 13.71 -4.96 14.34
CA LEU A 183 12.65 -5.84 14.85
C LEU A 183 12.93 -7.29 14.47
N GLY A 184 12.31 -8.21 15.21
CA GLY A 184 12.40 -9.64 14.96
C GLY A 184 13.69 -10.24 15.51
N ARG A 185 13.97 -11.46 15.07
CA ARG A 185 15.08 -12.28 15.56
C ARG A 185 16.10 -12.62 14.49
N SER A 186 15.78 -12.36 13.23
CA SER A 186 16.67 -12.62 12.10
C SER A 186 17.85 -11.65 12.05
N PHE A 187 18.98 -12.11 11.52
CA PHE A 187 20.09 -11.27 11.11
C PHE A 187 20.49 -11.62 9.66
N PRO A 188 20.52 -10.65 8.72
CA PRO A 188 20.24 -9.23 8.93
C PRO A 188 18.77 -8.96 9.28
N PHE A 189 18.53 -7.90 10.06
CA PHE A 189 17.17 -7.49 10.44
C PHE A 189 16.42 -6.95 9.22
N PRO A 190 15.10 -7.22 9.10
CA PRO A 190 14.26 -6.57 8.09
C PRO A 190 14.31 -5.04 8.23
N ASN A 191 14.40 -4.33 7.10
CA ASN A 191 14.39 -2.86 7.10
C ASN A 191 12.95 -2.37 7.31
N VAL A 192 12.66 -1.86 8.50
CA VAL A 192 11.30 -1.42 8.89
C VAL A 192 11.34 0.02 9.39
N VAL A 193 10.38 0.82 8.92
CA VAL A 193 10.05 2.11 9.50
C VAL A 193 8.79 1.97 10.35
N ARG A 194 8.87 2.47 11.58
CA ARG A 194 7.72 2.68 12.46
C ARG A 194 7.25 4.11 12.32
N VAL A 195 5.98 4.32 12.01
CA VAL A 195 5.28 5.60 12.05
C VAL A 195 4.42 5.65 13.31
N ASP A 196 4.67 6.63 14.16
CA ASP A 196 3.91 6.87 15.38
C ASP A 196 2.84 7.93 15.14
N PHE A 197 1.59 7.64 15.52
CA PHE A 197 0.49 8.58 15.42
C PHE A 197 0.23 9.30 16.75
N VAL A 198 -0.36 10.49 16.67
CA VAL A 198 -0.69 11.32 17.84
C VAL A 198 -1.65 10.61 18.80
N ASP A 199 -2.55 9.77 18.27
CA ASP A 199 -3.51 8.98 19.05
C ASP A 199 -2.91 7.76 19.78
N GLY A 200 -1.60 7.56 19.68
CA GLY A 200 -0.88 6.46 20.35
C GLY A 200 -0.85 5.15 19.57
N SER A 201 -1.49 5.07 18.41
CA SER A 201 -1.35 3.93 17.50
C SER A 201 -0.03 4.01 16.70
N ALA A 202 0.41 2.88 16.16
CA ALA A 202 1.63 2.81 15.36
C ALA A 202 1.45 1.93 14.13
N LEU A 203 2.10 2.32 13.03
CA LEU A 203 2.18 1.54 11.80
C LEU A 203 3.63 1.17 11.52
N TYR A 204 3.87 -0.09 11.22
CA TYR A 204 5.17 -0.58 10.78
C TYR A 204 5.09 -0.87 9.28
N CYS A 205 6.08 -0.37 8.54
CA CYS A 205 6.17 -0.55 7.09
C CYS A 205 7.55 -1.09 6.76
N ARG A 206 7.60 -2.21 6.04
CA ARG A 206 8.86 -2.64 5.43
C ARG A 206 9.28 -1.65 4.35
N CYS A 207 10.54 -1.26 4.40
CA CYS A 207 11.16 -0.40 3.41
C CYS A 207 12.09 -1.23 2.51
N ARG A 208 12.23 -0.77 1.28
CA ARG A 208 13.17 -1.31 0.30
C ARG A 208 13.98 -0.19 -0.33
N LYS A 209 15.01 -0.55 -1.09
CA LYS A 209 15.69 0.38 -1.99
C LYS A 209 14.69 1.20 -2.81
N GLY A 210 14.90 2.52 -2.88
CA GLY A 210 13.98 3.45 -3.51
C GLY A 210 12.87 4.00 -2.60
N SER A 211 12.78 3.55 -1.35
CA SER A 211 11.93 4.22 -0.34
C SER A 211 12.57 5.57 0.04
N ILE A 212 11.76 6.54 0.46
CA ILE A 212 12.21 7.85 0.95
C ILE A 212 12.05 7.86 2.46
N ILE A 213 13.10 8.19 3.20
CA ILE A 213 13.08 8.42 4.65
C ILE A 213 13.80 9.73 4.93
N ASP A 214 13.17 10.63 5.66
CA ASP A 214 13.68 12.00 5.92
C ASP A 214 14.02 12.77 4.63
N GLY A 215 13.21 12.56 3.59
CA GLY A 215 13.42 13.15 2.27
C GLY A 215 14.61 12.56 1.48
N GLN A 216 15.25 11.51 1.99
CA GLN A 216 16.39 10.84 1.35
C GLN A 216 16.01 9.45 0.85
N GLU A 217 16.48 9.09 -0.35
CA GLU A 217 16.26 7.76 -0.90
C GLU A 217 17.13 6.72 -0.17
N VAL A 218 16.51 5.62 0.25
CA VAL A 218 17.17 4.42 0.79
C VAL A 218 17.91 3.73 -0.35
N ARG A 219 19.23 3.67 -0.23
CA ARG A 219 20.12 3.15 -1.30
C ARG A 219 20.37 1.65 -1.22
N ASP A 220 20.24 1.06 -0.03
CA ASP A 220 20.57 -0.34 0.29
C ASP A 220 19.54 -1.01 1.21
#